data_AF-A0A8C2W103-F1
#
_entry.id   AF-A0A8C2W103-F1
#
_cell.length_a   1.000
_cell.length_b   1.000
_cell.length_c   1.000
_cell.angle_alpha   90.00
_cell.angle_beta   90.00
_cell.angle_gamma   90.00
#
_symmetry.space_group_name_H-M   'P 1'
#
loop_
_entity.id
_entity.type
_entity.pdbx_description
1 polymer ?
#
loop_
_entity_poly.entity_id
_entity_poly.type
_entity_poly.pdbx_seq_one_letter_code
_entity_poly.pdbx_strand_id
1 'polypeptide(L)'
;YSTGQPCVFIKMNRVINFYAGANQSMNVTCAGKRPQHYRDKGRLIPKDGRDEDAENLGHFVMFPANGNIDLMYFPYYGKKFHVNYTQPLVAVKFLNVTPNVEVNVECRINAANIATDDERDKFAGRVAFKLRINKT
;
A
#
# COMPACT_ATOMS: atom_id res chain seq x y z
N TYR A 1 15.09 1.61 13.14
CA TYR A 1 14.27 2.74 13.64
C TYR A 1 14.44 2.85 15.13
N SER A 2 15.01 3.94 15.64
CA SER A 2 15.35 4.10 17.07
C SER A 2 14.14 4.38 17.97
N THR A 3 13.05 4.93 17.43
CA THR A 3 11.87 5.35 18.20
C THR A 3 10.71 4.33 18.17
N GLY A 4 10.89 3.16 17.55
CA GLY A 4 9.78 2.22 17.32
C GLY A 4 8.70 2.77 16.38
N GLN A 5 9.03 3.76 15.54
CA GLN A 5 8.12 4.34 14.54
C GLN A 5 8.72 4.17 13.14
N PRO A 6 8.51 3.00 12.51
CA PRO A 6 9.08 2.70 11.21
C PRO A 6 8.44 3.54 10.10
N CYS A 7 9.22 3.79 9.06
CA CYS A 7 8.75 4.41 7.82
C CYS A 7 8.95 3.44 6.65
N VAL A 8 7.91 3.24 5.84
CA VAL A 8 7.96 2.35 4.68
C VAL A 8 7.73 3.18 3.43
N PHE A 9 8.63 3.05 2.46
CA PHE A 9 8.47 3.71 1.16
C PHE A 9 7.72 2.78 0.21
N ILE A 10 6.58 3.24 -0.27
CA ILE A 10 5.79 2.60 -1.31
C ILE A 10 6.18 3.23 -2.65
N LYS A 11 6.48 2.36 -3.61
CA LYS A 11 6.89 2.74 -4.95
C LYS A 11 6.05 2.00 -5.97
N MET A 12 5.67 2.69 -7.04
CA MET A 12 5.08 2.01 -8.19
C MET A 12 6.12 1.22 -8.98
N ASN A 13 5.68 0.40 -9.94
CA ASN A 13 6.58 -0.15 -10.94
C ASN A 13 6.72 0.83 -12.11
N ARG A 14 7.91 0.87 -12.74
CA ARG A 14 8.11 1.70 -13.94
C ARG A 14 7.64 0.93 -15.16
N VAL A 15 6.58 1.41 -15.80
CA VAL A 15 6.03 0.82 -17.03
C VAL A 15 6.14 1.87 -18.14
N ILE A 16 6.74 1.48 -19.27
CA ILE A 16 6.93 2.38 -20.41
C ILE A 16 5.57 2.72 -21.02
N ASN A 17 5.33 4.00 -21.33
CA ASN A 17 4.08 4.50 -21.92
C ASN A 17 2.82 4.19 -21.09
N PHE A 18 2.97 4.05 -19.76
CA PHE A 18 1.83 3.94 -18.86
C PHE A 18 1.30 5.31 -18.45
N TYR A 19 0.04 5.57 -18.78
CA TYR A 19 -0.67 6.81 -18.45
C TYR A 19 -1.51 6.57 -17.19
N ALA A 20 -1.04 7.05 -16.04
CA ALA A 20 -1.71 6.81 -14.77
C ALA A 20 -2.97 7.68 -14.57
N GLY A 21 -3.97 7.15 -13.87
CA GLY A 21 -5.08 7.91 -13.31
C GLY A 21 -6.14 8.39 -14.32
N ALA A 22 -5.97 8.18 -15.62
CA ALA A 22 -6.87 8.74 -16.65
C ALA A 22 -7.16 10.25 -16.45
N ASN A 23 -6.11 11.02 -16.10
CA ASN A 23 -6.16 12.44 -15.72
C ASN A 23 -6.96 12.74 -14.43
N GLN A 24 -7.24 11.74 -13.62
CA GLN A 24 -7.83 11.88 -12.28
C GLN A 24 -6.79 11.72 -11.19
N SER A 25 -7.06 12.29 -10.02
CA SER A 25 -6.18 12.20 -8.85
C SER A 25 -5.87 10.76 -8.48
N MET A 26 -4.63 10.51 -8.07
CA MET A 26 -4.16 9.19 -7.69
C MET A 26 -3.51 9.25 -6.32
N ASN A 27 -3.80 8.27 -5.46
CA ASN A 27 -3.20 8.20 -4.13
C ASN A 27 -3.04 6.77 -3.63
N VAL A 28 -2.15 6.60 -2.66
CA VAL A 28 -1.98 5.37 -1.90
C VAL A 28 -2.80 5.44 -0.63
N THR A 29 -3.54 4.38 -0.33
CA THR A 29 -4.16 4.15 0.98
C THR A 29 -3.56 2.92 1.61
N CYS A 30 -3.45 2.89 2.94
CA CYS A 30 -2.99 1.72 3.69
C CYS A 30 -3.99 1.38 4.79
N ALA A 31 -4.14 0.09 5.09
CA ALA A 31 -4.99 -0.39 6.16
C ALA A 31 -4.43 -1.70 6.75
N GLY A 32 -4.84 -2.01 7.98
CA GLY A 32 -4.71 -3.36 8.50
C GLY A 32 -5.53 -4.32 7.62
N LYS A 33 -4.94 -5.44 7.22
CA LYS A 33 -5.57 -6.39 6.31
C LYS A 33 -6.81 -6.98 7.00
N ARG A 34 -8.00 -6.65 6.51
CA ARG A 34 -9.24 -7.28 7.00
C ARG A 34 -9.27 -8.76 6.57
N PRO A 35 -9.85 -9.66 7.37
CA PRO A 35 -10.04 -11.03 6.96
C PRO A 35 -10.81 -11.06 5.64
N GLN A 36 -10.23 -11.73 4.65
CA GLN A 36 -11.04 -12.19 3.54
C GLN A 36 -11.97 -13.26 4.09
N HIS A 37 -13.28 -13.09 3.94
CA HIS A 37 -14.21 -14.18 4.22
C HIS A 37 -14.48 -14.93 2.93
N TYR A 38 -14.47 -16.27 3.00
CA TYR A 38 -15.06 -17.07 1.95
C TYR A 38 -16.45 -17.54 2.37
N ARG A 39 -17.33 -17.75 1.40
CA ARG A 39 -18.62 -18.38 1.66
C ARG A 39 -18.46 -19.89 1.56
N ASP A 40 -18.76 -20.58 2.65
CA ASP A 40 -18.96 -22.02 2.67
C ASP A 40 -20.40 -22.31 3.07
N LYS A 41 -21.16 -22.97 2.20
CA LYS A 41 -22.57 -23.34 2.46
C LYS A 41 -23.41 -22.19 3.06
N GLY A 42 -23.19 -20.96 2.58
CA GLY A 42 -23.89 -19.76 3.04
C GLY A 42 -23.32 -19.07 4.28
N ARG A 43 -22.35 -19.67 4.98
CA ARG A 43 -21.63 -19.07 6.12
C ARG A 43 -20.41 -18.30 5.64
N LEU A 44 -20.22 -17.08 6.14
CA LEU A 44 -18.97 -16.34 6.00
C LEU A 44 -17.94 -16.93 6.96
N ILE A 45 -16.87 -17.49 6.43
CA ILE A 45 -15.76 -18.06 7.21
C ILE A 45 -14.53 -17.19 6.97
N PRO A 46 -13.91 -16.61 8.01
CA PRO A 46 -12.64 -15.89 7.86
C PRO A 46 -11.58 -16.84 7.29
N LYS A 47 -10.97 -16.51 6.14
CA LYS A 47 -9.82 -17.24 5.58
C LYS A 47 -8.58 -17.07 6.45
N ASP A 48 -8.38 -15.85 6.98
CA ASP A 48 -7.23 -15.46 7.78
C ASP A 48 -7.76 -14.77 9.06
N GLY A 49 -7.69 -15.39 10.24
CA GLY A 49 -8.39 -14.92 11.45
C GLY A 49 -7.79 -13.70 12.16
N ARG A 50 -7.85 -12.49 11.58
CA ARG A 50 -7.26 -11.28 12.19
C ARG A 50 -8.06 -10.00 11.91
N ASP A 51 -9.30 -9.93 12.41
CA ASP A 51 -10.05 -8.66 12.46
C ASP A 51 -9.30 -7.54 13.22
N GLU A 52 -8.40 -7.95 14.12
CA GLU A 52 -7.61 -7.07 14.98
C GLU A 52 -6.49 -6.31 14.25
N ASP A 53 -6.11 -6.68 13.02
CA ASP A 53 -5.01 -6.02 12.29
C ASP A 53 -5.29 -4.53 12.06
N ALA A 54 -6.55 -4.16 11.83
CA ALA A 54 -6.96 -2.78 11.65
C ALA A 54 -6.79 -1.95 12.94
N GLU A 55 -7.10 -2.54 14.09
CA GLU A 55 -6.95 -1.92 15.40
C GLU A 55 -5.47 -1.84 15.80
N ASN A 56 -4.72 -2.92 15.57
CA ASN A 56 -3.31 -3.03 15.93
C ASN A 56 -2.38 -2.16 15.06
N LEU A 57 -2.80 -1.77 13.86
CA LEU A 57 -2.03 -0.84 13.02
C LEU A 57 -1.98 0.57 13.62
N GLY A 58 -3.09 0.98 14.26
CA GLY A 58 -3.28 2.31 14.82
C GLY A 58 -3.03 3.44 13.82
N HIS A 59 -2.59 4.59 14.34
CA HIS A 59 -2.38 5.79 13.55
C HIS A 59 -1.04 5.79 12.79
N PHE A 60 -1.09 6.22 11.53
CA PHE A 60 0.06 6.44 10.67
C PHE A 60 -0.14 7.71 9.85
N VAL A 61 0.95 8.27 9.34
CA VAL A 61 0.94 9.46 8.48
C VAL A 61 1.65 9.17 7.16
N MET A 62 1.23 9.85 6.10
CA MET A 62 1.81 9.68 4.76
C MET A 62 2.49 10.95 4.27
N PHE A 63 3.55 10.77 3.48
CA PHE A 63 4.27 11.83 2.78
C PHE A 63 4.41 11.47 1.30
N PRO A 64 3.87 12.27 0.37
CA PRO A 64 3.07 13.47 0.62
C PRO A 64 1.75 13.17 1.34
N ALA A 65 1.12 14.22 1.88
CA ALA A 65 -0.14 14.08 2.62
C ALA A 65 -1.20 13.37 1.76
N ASN A 66 -2.06 12.58 2.41
CA ASN A 66 -3.07 11.72 1.77
C ASN A 66 -2.52 10.66 0.82
N GLY A 67 -1.20 10.43 0.80
CA GLY A 67 -0.57 9.44 -0.07
C GLY A 67 -0.63 9.81 -1.56
N ASN A 68 -0.80 11.10 -1.87
CA ASN A 68 -0.98 11.57 -3.24
C ASN A 68 0.22 11.25 -4.13
N ILE A 69 -0.06 10.93 -5.39
CA ILE A 69 0.96 10.77 -6.42
C ILE A 69 0.65 11.75 -7.54
N ASP A 70 1.60 12.65 -7.81
CA ASP A 70 1.47 13.61 -8.90
C ASP A 70 1.51 12.90 -10.26
N LEU A 71 0.58 13.25 -11.16
CA LEU A 71 0.54 12.71 -12.50
C LEU A 71 1.69 13.22 -13.37
N MET A 72 2.39 14.30 -12.99
CA MET A 72 3.56 14.82 -13.71
C MET A 72 4.69 13.79 -13.89
N TYR A 73 4.71 12.75 -13.05
CA TYR A 73 5.68 11.66 -13.16
C TYR A 73 5.31 10.62 -14.24
N PHE A 74 4.20 10.79 -14.96
CA PHE A 74 3.71 9.87 -15.98
C PHE A 74 3.47 10.59 -17.33
N PRO A 75 3.69 9.91 -18.47
CA PRO A 75 4.21 8.55 -18.60
C PRO A 75 5.74 8.48 -18.48
N TYR A 76 6.25 7.29 -18.15
CA TYR A 76 7.68 7.01 -18.23
C TYR A 76 8.06 6.54 -19.65
N TYR A 77 9.03 7.20 -20.29
CA TYR A 77 9.46 6.86 -21.67
C TYR A 77 10.64 5.89 -21.75
N GLY A 78 11.06 5.27 -20.63
CA GLY A 78 12.17 4.32 -20.61
C GLY A 78 13.54 4.96 -20.37
N LYS A 79 14.49 4.16 -19.88
CA LYS A 79 15.82 4.64 -19.42
C LYS A 79 16.61 5.33 -20.52
N LYS A 80 16.44 4.92 -21.78
CA LYS A 80 17.16 5.49 -22.94
C LYS A 80 16.75 6.94 -23.21
N PHE A 81 15.46 7.25 -23.07
CA PHE A 81 14.93 8.58 -23.37
C PHE A 81 14.78 9.46 -22.13
N HIS A 82 14.61 8.83 -20.96
CA HIS A 82 14.48 9.49 -19.65
C HIS A 82 15.53 8.96 -18.68
N VAL A 83 16.79 9.38 -18.86
CA VAL A 83 17.95 8.89 -18.06
C VAL A 83 17.80 9.26 -16.57
N ASN A 84 17.36 10.48 -16.28
CA ASN A 84 17.24 11.03 -14.92
C ASN A 84 15.80 10.99 -14.40
N TYR A 85 15.02 9.99 -14.80
CA TYR A 85 13.66 9.83 -14.31
C TYR A 85 13.63 9.58 -12.80
N THR A 86 12.92 10.44 -12.07
CA THR A 86 12.64 10.26 -10.65
C THR A 86 11.28 9.59 -10.50
N GLN A 87 11.25 8.46 -9.81
CA GLN A 87 10.02 7.71 -9.61
C GLN A 87 9.22 8.28 -8.43
N PRO A 88 7.88 8.40 -8.52
CA PRO A 88 7.09 8.85 -7.39
C PRO A 88 7.17 7.83 -6.25
N LEU A 89 7.30 8.37 -5.03
CA LEU A 89 7.37 7.63 -3.78
C LEU A 89 6.33 8.17 -2.82
N VAL A 90 5.72 7.26 -2.05
CA VAL A 90 4.89 7.61 -0.90
C VAL A 90 5.52 6.99 0.33
N ALA A 91 5.89 7.81 1.31
CA ALA A 91 6.39 7.34 2.59
C ALA A 91 5.22 7.17 3.57
N VAL A 92 5.15 6.03 4.24
CA VAL A 92 4.14 5.72 5.25
C VAL A 92 4.85 5.58 6.59
N LYS A 93 4.64 6.52 7.51
CA LYS A 93 5.26 6.51 8.84
C LYS A 93 4.24 6.04 9.87
N PHE A 94 4.52 4.89 10.46
CA PHE A 94 3.67 4.28 11.48
C PHE A 94 4.00 4.87 12.84
N LEU A 95 3.00 5.45 13.51
CA LEU A 95 3.20 6.20 14.76
C LEU A 95 2.80 5.38 15.98
N ASN A 96 1.66 4.67 15.90
CA ASN A 96 1.03 4.00 17.04
C ASN A 96 0.65 2.55 16.70
N VAL A 97 1.62 1.71 16.33
CA VAL A 97 1.39 0.27 16.10
C VAL A 97 1.47 -0.47 17.44
N THR A 98 0.56 -1.41 17.67
CA THR A 98 0.59 -2.26 18.86
C THR A 98 1.91 -3.03 18.92
N PRO A 99 2.73 -2.86 19.97
CA PRO A 99 4.00 -3.55 20.09
C PRO A 99 3.79 -5.05 20.34
N ASN A 100 4.80 -5.85 20.02
CA ASN A 100 4.86 -7.29 20.28
C ASN A 100 3.75 -8.14 19.61
N VAL A 101 3.03 -7.57 18.64
CA VAL A 101 2.05 -8.24 17.79
C VAL A 101 2.50 -8.14 16.33
N GLU A 102 2.18 -9.16 15.52
CA GLU A 102 2.37 -9.10 14.07
C GLU A 102 1.11 -8.51 13.41
N VAL A 103 1.27 -7.36 12.75
CA VAL A 103 0.19 -6.64 12.07
C VAL A 103 0.36 -6.79 10.56
N ASN A 104 -0.67 -7.27 9.86
CA ASN A 104 -0.64 -7.33 8.39
C ASN A 104 -1.13 -6.00 7.83
N VAL A 105 -0.28 -5.35 7.06
CA VAL A 105 -0.59 -4.07 6.42
C VAL A 105 -0.74 -4.30 4.93
N GLU A 106 -1.81 -3.75 4.36
CA GLU A 106 -2.00 -3.71 2.92
C GLU A 106 -2.12 -2.25 2.48
N CYS A 107 -1.31 -1.87 1.50
CA CYS A 107 -1.38 -0.58 0.84
C CYS A 107 -1.83 -0.76 -0.60
N ARG A 108 -2.79 0.04 -1.06
CA ARG A 108 -3.37 -0.01 -2.39
C ARG A 108 -3.22 1.35 -3.08
N ILE A 109 -3.07 1.34 -4.40
CA ILE A 109 -3.25 2.54 -5.20
C ILE A 109 -4.72 2.71 -5.57
N ASN A 110 -5.25 3.92 -5.41
CA ASN A 110 -6.56 4.29 -5.93
C ASN A 110 -6.35 5.14 -7.18
N ALA A 111 -6.75 4.59 -8.33
CA ALA A 111 -6.63 5.22 -9.65
C ALA A 111 -7.72 4.69 -10.58
N ALA A 112 -8.22 5.53 -11.49
CA ALA A 112 -9.31 5.15 -12.40
C ALA A 112 -8.99 3.95 -13.31
N ASN A 113 -7.72 3.76 -13.68
CA ASN A 113 -7.28 2.77 -14.66
C ASN A 113 -6.24 1.78 -14.09
N ILE A 114 -6.24 1.57 -12.77
CA ILE A 114 -5.40 0.55 -12.13
C ILE A 114 -6.31 -0.39 -11.34
N ALA A 115 -6.42 -1.63 -11.81
CA ALA A 115 -7.10 -2.69 -11.05
C ALA A 115 -6.24 -3.09 -9.84
N THR A 116 -6.88 -3.27 -8.68
CA THR A 116 -6.22 -3.65 -7.42
C THR A 116 -6.83 -4.88 -6.77
N ASP A 117 -7.77 -5.53 -7.46
CA ASP A 117 -8.59 -6.64 -6.97
C ASP A 117 -8.25 -7.99 -7.64
N ASP A 118 -7.25 -8.05 -8.53
CA ASP A 118 -6.82 -9.31 -9.15
C ASP A 118 -6.22 -10.25 -8.08
N GLU A 119 -6.88 -11.38 -7.81
CA GLU A 119 -6.41 -12.37 -6.83
C GLU A 119 -5.22 -13.21 -7.34
N ARG A 120 -5.01 -13.28 -8.66
CA ARG A 120 -3.88 -14.01 -9.28
C ARG A 120 -2.60 -13.21 -9.15
N ASP A 121 -2.66 -11.90 -9.37
CA ASP A 121 -1.55 -10.98 -9.14
C ASP A 121 -1.79 -10.14 -7.87
N LYS A 122 -1.36 -10.68 -6.73
CA LYS A 122 -1.50 -10.02 -5.44
C LYS A 122 -0.69 -8.73 -5.31
N PHE A 123 0.19 -8.43 -6.26
CA PHE A 123 1.00 -7.20 -6.27
C PHE A 123 0.56 -6.19 -7.35
N ALA A 124 -0.44 -6.53 -8.16
CA ALA A 124 -1.05 -5.59 -9.10
C ALA A 124 -1.76 -4.46 -8.34
N GLY A 125 -1.15 -3.27 -8.35
CA GLY A 125 -1.70 -2.07 -7.72
C GLY A 125 -1.83 -2.12 -6.19
N ARG A 126 -1.25 -3.13 -5.54
CA ARG A 126 -1.23 -3.23 -4.07
C ARG A 126 0.05 -3.90 -3.56
N VAL A 127 0.37 -3.69 -2.30
CA VAL A 127 1.45 -4.37 -1.60
C VAL A 127 1.00 -4.73 -0.20
N ALA A 128 1.30 -5.95 0.23
CA ALA A 128 1.04 -6.43 1.57
C ALA A 128 2.35 -6.81 2.27
N PHE A 129 2.49 -6.42 3.53
CA PHE A 129 3.66 -6.75 4.35
C PHE A 129 3.25 -6.94 5.82
N LYS A 130 4.12 -7.60 6.58
CA LYS A 130 3.94 -7.81 8.01
C LYS A 130 4.79 -6.84 8.79
N LEU A 131 4.19 -6.16 9.75
CA LEU A 131 4.83 -5.19 10.63
C LEU A 131 4.81 -5.73 12.06
N ARG A 132 5.97 -5.79 12.71
CA ARG A 132 6.08 -6.13 14.13
C ARG A 132 7.09 -5.19 14.78
N ILE A 133 6.68 -4.55 15.86
CA ILE A 133 7.54 -3.66 16.64
C ILE A 133 7.80 -4.34 17.98
N ASN A 134 9.01 -4.86 18.17
CA ASN A 134 9.39 -5.46 19.45
C ASN A 134 9.73 -4.35 20.45
N LYS A 135 9.06 -4.36 21.60
CA LYS A 135 9.36 -3.48 22.73
C LYS A 135 9.59 -4.37 23.95
N THR A 136 10.81 -4.32 24.48
CA THR A 136 11.19 -4.92 25.77
C THR A 136 10.43 -4.27 26.90
#